data_AF-A0A255ZJ37-F1
#
_entry.id   AF-A0A255ZJ37-F1
#
_cell.length_a   1.000
_cell.length_b   1.000
_cell.length_c   1.000
_cell.angle_alpha   90.00
_cell.angle_beta   90.00
_cell.angle_gamma   90.00
#
_symmetry.space_group_name_H-M   'P 1'
#
loop_
_entity.id
_entity.type
_entity.pdbx_description
1 polymer ?
#
loop_
_entity_poly.entity_id
_entity_poly.type
_entity_poly.pdbx_seq_one_letter_code
_entity_poly.pdbx_strand_id
1 'polypeptide(L)'
;MELFDKDNRPAIKTGFKVPENYFDGYADRIMATVDKPGKAKVVPLYRRAAKRAAAVAAVAAVLVTAVSITMYLKNKNTALPDDSAIENYLVYQANVSSYDLIQNLDEKDLKELEQTVLLNDEAIEEYLATENNLITEEL
;
A
#
# COMPACT_ATOMS: atom_id res chain seq x y z
N MET A 1 -55.54 0.24 -89.66
CA MET A 1 -55.29 -0.25 -88.30
C MET A 1 -55.47 -1.75 -88.33
N GLU A 2 -54.40 -2.52 -88.19
CA GLU A 2 -54.50 -3.97 -88.01
C GLU A 2 -54.97 -4.27 -86.59
N LEU A 3 -55.92 -5.20 -86.48
CA LEU A 3 -56.58 -5.59 -85.22
C LEU A 3 -55.63 -6.48 -84.41
N PHE A 4 -55.40 -6.11 -83.14
CA PHE A 4 -54.63 -6.92 -82.21
C PHE A 4 -55.44 -8.14 -81.77
N ASP A 5 -55.21 -9.29 -82.42
CA ASP A 5 -55.76 -10.57 -81.99
C ASP A 5 -54.77 -11.31 -81.08
N LYS A 6 -55.21 -11.65 -79.86
CA LYS A 6 -54.39 -12.20 -78.76
C LYS A 6 -54.40 -13.72 -78.73
N ASP A 7 -55.46 -14.36 -79.25
CA ASP A 7 -55.72 -15.78 -79.02
C ASP A 7 -54.98 -16.70 -80.01
N ASN A 8 -54.39 -16.16 -81.07
CA ASN A 8 -53.70 -16.93 -82.12
C ASN A 8 -52.17 -16.74 -82.16
N ARG A 9 -51.55 -16.31 -81.04
CA ARG A 9 -50.09 -16.17 -80.94
C ARG A 9 -49.48 -17.31 -80.12
N PRO A 10 -48.31 -17.87 -80.51
CA PRO A 10 -47.61 -18.83 -79.69
C PRO A 10 -47.22 -18.16 -78.36
N ALA A 11 -47.56 -18.82 -77.24
CA ALA A 11 -47.21 -18.32 -75.90
C ALA A 11 -45.70 -18.02 -75.83
N ILE A 12 -45.36 -16.79 -75.43
CA ILE A 12 -43.95 -16.38 -75.28
C ILE A 12 -43.32 -17.27 -74.21
N LYS A 13 -42.32 -18.07 -74.59
CA LYS A 13 -41.56 -18.88 -73.63
C LYS A 13 -40.84 -17.94 -72.68
N THR A 14 -41.13 -18.04 -71.40
CA THR A 14 -40.48 -17.23 -70.37
C THR A 14 -38.98 -17.57 -70.35
N GLY A 15 -38.10 -16.57 -70.47
CA GLY A 15 -36.65 -16.77 -70.45
C GLY A 15 -36.10 -17.24 -69.10
N PHE A 16 -36.95 -17.29 -68.07
CA PHE A 16 -36.61 -17.80 -66.75
C PHE A 16 -36.99 -19.28 -66.65
N LYS A 17 -35.99 -20.15 -66.78
CA LYS A 17 -36.12 -21.58 -66.48
C LYS A 17 -35.35 -21.87 -65.20
N VAL A 18 -36.02 -22.37 -64.18
CA VAL A 18 -35.34 -22.85 -62.97
C VAL A 18 -34.68 -24.20 -63.24
N PRO A 19 -33.51 -24.48 -62.63
CA PRO A 19 -32.90 -25.80 -62.68
C PRO A 19 -33.84 -26.88 -62.14
N GLU A 20 -33.67 -28.12 -62.61
CA GLU A 20 -34.35 -29.27 -62.03
C GLU A 20 -34.04 -29.35 -60.53
N ASN A 21 -35.07 -29.59 -59.72
CA ASN A 21 -34.98 -29.76 -58.26
C ASN A 21 -34.49 -28.52 -57.48
N TYR A 22 -34.53 -27.31 -58.07
CA TYR A 22 -34.04 -26.08 -57.42
C TYR A 22 -34.71 -25.81 -56.06
N PHE A 23 -36.02 -26.06 -55.97
CA PHE A 23 -36.80 -25.83 -54.74
C PHE A 23 -36.87 -27.06 -53.83
N ASP A 24 -36.29 -28.19 -54.24
CA ASP A 24 -36.36 -29.43 -53.47
C ASP A 24 -35.58 -29.28 -52.16
N GLY A 25 -36.22 -29.59 -51.04
CA GLY A 25 -35.67 -29.42 -49.70
C GLY A 25 -35.28 -27.97 -49.35
N TYR A 26 -35.74 -26.96 -50.09
CA TYR A 26 -35.49 -25.55 -49.75
C TYR A 26 -36.19 -25.16 -48.45
N ALA A 27 -37.45 -25.58 -48.29
CA ALA A 27 -38.21 -25.37 -47.06
C ALA A 27 -37.52 -26.02 -45.86
N ASP A 28 -37.06 -27.27 -46.00
CA ASP A 28 -36.37 -28.00 -44.94
C ASP A 28 -35.05 -27.33 -44.52
N ARG A 29 -34.31 -26.79 -45.49
CA ARG A 29 -33.07 -26.02 -45.24
C ARG A 29 -33.34 -24.74 -44.47
N ILE A 30 -34.39 -23.99 -44.82
CA ILE A 30 -34.78 -22.80 -44.07
C ILE A 30 -35.18 -23.18 -42.65
N MET A 31 -36.06 -24.18 -42.49
CA MET A 31 -36.55 -24.60 -41.17
C MET A 31 -35.41 -25.04 -40.25
N ALA A 32 -34.46 -25.81 -40.77
CA ALA A 32 -33.26 -26.25 -40.05
C ALA A 32 -32.32 -25.10 -39.63
N THR A 33 -32.44 -23.93 -40.26
CA THR A 33 -31.64 -22.74 -39.95
C THR A 33 -32.36 -21.82 -38.96
N VAL A 34 -33.68 -21.75 -39.01
CA VAL A 34 -34.51 -20.94 -38.09
C VAL A 34 -34.52 -21.53 -36.67
N ASP A 35 -34.54 -22.87 -36.55
CA ASP A 35 -34.56 -23.57 -35.26
C ASP A 35 -33.21 -23.60 -34.53
N LYS A 36 -32.15 -23.09 -35.16
CA LYS A 36 -30.81 -22.98 -34.57
C LYS A 36 -30.50 -21.51 -34.32
N PRO A 37 -30.92 -20.93 -33.19
CA PRO A 37 -30.42 -19.62 -32.79
C PRO A 37 -28.91 -19.78 -32.57
N GLY A 38 -28.12 -19.42 -33.60
CA GLY A 38 -26.68 -19.35 -33.48
C GLY A 38 -26.40 -18.44 -32.27
N LYS A 39 -25.77 -19.00 -31.23
CA LYS A 39 -25.42 -18.24 -30.03
C LYS A 39 -24.51 -17.10 -30.48
N ALA A 40 -25.08 -15.90 -30.65
CA ALA A 40 -24.31 -14.72 -31.00
C ALA A 40 -23.22 -14.56 -29.93
N LYS A 41 -21.96 -14.48 -30.36
CA LYS A 41 -20.81 -14.31 -29.46
C LYS A 41 -20.87 -12.90 -28.86
N VAL A 42 -21.64 -12.74 -27.79
CA VAL A 42 -21.77 -11.48 -27.07
C VAL A 42 -20.71 -11.39 -25.98
N VAL A 43 -19.95 -10.30 -25.98
CA VAL A 43 -19.03 -9.98 -24.88
C VAL A 43 -19.73 -8.96 -23.98
N PRO A 44 -19.99 -9.29 -22.72
CA PRO A 44 -20.65 -8.35 -21.83
C PRO A 44 -19.76 -7.13 -21.52
N LEU A 45 -20.33 -5.94 -21.66
CA LEU A 45 -19.62 -4.65 -21.50
C LEU A 45 -19.13 -4.43 -20.06
N TYR A 46 -19.82 -4.98 -19.06
CA TYR A 46 -19.41 -4.86 -17.65
C TYR A 46 -18.01 -5.43 -17.39
N ARG A 47 -17.54 -6.41 -18.19
CA ARG A 47 -16.20 -6.98 -18.02
C ARG A 47 -15.10 -5.96 -18.28
N ARG A 48 -15.33 -4.98 -19.15
CA ARG A 48 -14.36 -3.91 -19.43
C ARG A 48 -14.37 -2.86 -18.32
N ALA A 49 -15.55 -2.51 -17.81
CA ALA A 49 -15.70 -1.61 -16.67
C ALA A 49 -15.07 -2.21 -15.40
N ALA A 50 -15.30 -3.49 -15.12
CA ALA A 50 -14.71 -4.20 -13.99
C ALA A 50 -13.18 -4.24 -14.05
N LYS A 51 -12.60 -4.48 -15.23
CA LYS A 51 -11.14 -4.44 -15.42
C LYS A 51 -10.55 -3.05 -15.17
N ARG A 52 -11.23 -1.99 -15.62
CA ARG A 52 -10.81 -0.60 -15.34
C ARG A 52 -10.93 -0.26 -13.85
N ALA A 53 -12.03 -0.65 -13.21
CA ALA A 53 -12.22 -0.47 -11.78
C ALA A 53 -11.14 -1.20 -10.97
N ALA A 54 -10.82 -2.44 -11.34
CA ALA A 54 -9.73 -3.21 -10.72
C ALA A 54 -8.35 -2.54 -10.91
N ALA A 55 -8.07 -1.99 -12.10
CA ALA A 55 -6.83 -1.27 -12.35
C ALA A 55 -6.72 0.00 -11.49
N VAL A 56 -7.80 0.79 -11.39
CA VAL A 56 -7.84 1.98 -10.53
C VAL A 56 -7.69 1.61 -9.06
N ALA A 57 -8.37 0.55 -8.61
CA ALA A 57 -8.27 0.06 -7.24
C ALA A 57 -6.84 -0.41 -6.90
N ALA A 58 -6.17 -1.09 -7.82
CA ALA A 58 -4.78 -1.52 -7.64
C ALA A 58 -3.83 -0.32 -7.49
N VAL A 59 -3.97 0.71 -8.34
CA VAL A 59 -3.18 1.94 -8.22
C VAL A 59 -3.46 2.65 -6.89
N ALA A 60 -4.72 2.77 -6.51
CA ALA A 60 -5.10 3.37 -5.23
C ALA A 60 -4.53 2.61 -4.04
N ALA A 61 -4.56 1.27 -4.06
CA ALA A 61 -4.00 0.44 -3.00
C ALA A 61 -2.47 0.63 -2.88
N VAL A 62 -1.74 0.72 -4.00
CA VAL A 62 -0.29 1.01 -3.98
C VAL A 62 -0.02 2.39 -3.37
N LEU A 63 -0.80 3.41 -3.72
CA LEU A 63 -0.64 4.74 -3.13
C LEU A 63 -0.95 4.75 -1.63
N VAL A 64 -2.05 4.14 -1.21
CA VAL A 64 -2.44 4.05 0.21
C VAL A 64 -1.39 3.31 1.02
N THR A 65 -0.87 2.18 0.51
CA THR A 65 0.17 1.41 1.18
C THR A 65 1.48 2.19 1.26
N ALA A 66 1.91 2.88 0.20
CA ALA A 66 3.10 3.72 0.23
C ALA A 66 3.00 4.85 1.27
N VAL A 67 1.87 5.55 1.32
CA VAL A 67 1.61 6.58 2.34
C VAL A 67 1.56 5.98 3.75
N SER A 68 0.91 4.83 3.91
CA SER A 68 0.81 4.16 5.22
C SER A 68 2.18 3.70 5.74
N ILE A 69 3.04 3.18 4.87
CA ILE A 69 4.41 2.77 5.22
C ILE A 69 5.23 3.99 5.67
N THR A 70 5.19 5.08 4.91
CA THR A 70 5.95 6.29 5.27
C THR A 70 5.46 6.91 6.59
N MET A 71 4.16 6.92 6.84
CA MET A 71 3.57 7.39 8.10
C MET A 71 3.96 6.50 9.28
N TYR A 72 3.90 5.18 9.11
CA TYR A 72 4.30 4.21 10.14
C TYR A 72 5.78 4.35 10.50
N LEU A 73 6.66 4.54 9.51
CA LEU A 73 8.09 4.75 9.74
C LEU A 73 8.39 6.11 10.39
N LYS A 74 7.63 7.16 10.06
CA LYS A 74 7.75 8.48 10.70
C LYS A 74 7.36 8.47 12.19
N ASN A 75 6.43 7.60 12.58
CA ASN A 75 5.98 7.49 13.97
C ASN A 75 6.94 6.75 14.90
N LYS A 76 8.13 6.34 14.43
CA LYS A 76 9.16 5.72 15.28
C LYS A 76 10.09 6.72 15.98
N ASN A 77 9.74 8.00 16.04
CA ASN A 77 10.43 8.92 16.92
C ASN A 77 10.10 8.56 18.37
N THR A 78 10.92 7.74 19.00
CA THR A 78 10.97 7.67 20.46
C THR A 78 11.43 9.03 20.94
N ALA A 79 10.52 9.83 21.50
CA ALA A 79 10.93 11.00 22.23
C ALA A 79 11.94 10.56 23.28
N LEU A 80 13.04 11.31 23.44
CA LEU A 80 13.92 11.13 24.57
C LEU A 80 13.06 11.20 25.85
N PRO A 81 13.28 10.31 26.84
CA PRO A 81 12.61 10.43 28.12
C PRO A 81 12.89 11.82 28.71
N ASP A 82 11.94 12.35 29.47
CA ASP A 82 12.20 13.58 30.23
C ASP A 82 13.23 13.33 31.35
N ASP A 83 13.82 14.41 31.87
CA ASP A 83 14.86 14.34 32.89
C ASP A 83 14.39 13.56 34.13
N SER A 84 13.11 13.70 34.52
CA SER A 84 12.55 12.99 35.67
C SER A 84 12.48 11.48 35.44
N ALA A 85 12.18 11.04 34.23
CA ALA A 85 12.16 9.63 33.86
C ALA A 85 13.58 9.06 33.80
N ILE A 86 14.55 9.86 33.34
CA ILE A 86 15.98 9.49 33.34
C ILE A 86 16.49 9.33 34.78
N GLU A 87 16.22 10.30 35.66
CA GLU A 87 16.61 10.24 37.08
C GLU A 87 16.01 9.03 37.79
N ASN A 88 14.70 8.80 37.63
CA ASN A 88 14.04 7.63 38.20
C ASN A 88 14.66 6.33 37.67
N TYR A 89 14.99 6.26 36.38
CA TYR A 89 15.68 5.11 35.82
C TYR A 89 17.05 4.91 36.46
N LEU A 90 17.86 5.96 36.62
CA LEU A 90 19.18 5.88 37.24
C LEU A 90 19.13 5.48 38.72
N VAL A 91 18.10 5.93 39.46
CA VAL A 91 17.97 5.64 40.90
C VAL A 91 17.44 4.23 41.15
N TYR A 92 16.42 3.80 40.40
CA TYR A 92 15.74 2.52 40.66
C TYR A 92 16.32 1.34 39.88
N GLN A 93 17.03 1.59 38.77
CA GLN A 93 17.63 0.52 37.97
C GLN A 93 19.02 0.17 38.52
N ALA A 94 19.12 -0.97 39.22
CA ALA A 94 20.36 -1.45 39.85
C ALA A 94 21.50 -1.83 38.88
N ASN A 95 21.34 -1.59 37.58
CA ASN A 95 22.23 -2.06 36.53
C ASN A 95 23.28 -1.02 36.13
N VAL A 96 23.16 0.22 36.61
CA VAL A 96 24.09 1.32 36.32
C VAL A 96 24.81 1.66 37.61
N SER A 97 26.12 1.43 37.65
CA SER A 97 26.93 1.83 38.80
C SER A 97 27.46 3.25 38.65
N SER A 98 27.83 3.88 39.76
CA SER A 98 28.52 5.19 39.73
C SER A 98 29.81 5.14 38.90
N TYR A 99 30.49 3.99 38.87
CA TYR A 99 31.70 3.80 38.06
C TYR A 99 31.42 3.79 36.55
N ASP A 100 30.27 3.24 36.13
CA ASP A 100 29.85 3.29 34.74
C ASP A 100 29.53 4.72 34.30
N LEU A 101 28.90 5.50 35.18
CA LEU A 101 28.63 6.92 34.92
C LEU A 101 29.93 7.70 34.74
N ILE A 102 30.89 7.55 35.67
CA ILE A 102 32.18 8.26 35.63
C ILE A 102 32.96 7.94 34.34
N GLN A 103 32.97 6.68 33.90
CA GLN A 103 33.67 6.30 32.66
C GLN A 103 33.06 6.89 31.38
N ASN A 104 31.78 7.28 31.42
CA ASN A 104 31.09 7.86 30.28
C ASN A 104 31.08 9.39 30.30
N LEU A 105 31.70 10.03 31.30
CA LEU A 105 31.90 11.48 31.33
C LEU A 105 33.20 11.84 30.60
N ASP A 106 33.13 12.84 29.72
CA ASP A 106 34.31 13.40 29.07
C ASP A 106 34.79 14.71 29.74
N GLU A 107 35.96 15.22 29.33
CA GLU A 107 36.53 16.45 29.91
C GLU A 107 35.60 17.67 29.76
N LYS A 108 34.77 17.70 28.72
CA LYS A 108 33.83 18.79 28.50
C LYS A 108 32.67 18.69 29.50
N ASP A 109 32.15 17.49 29.71
CA ASP A 109 31.08 17.23 30.68
C ASP A 109 31.52 17.60 32.10
N LEU A 110 32.75 17.23 32.50
CA LEU A 110 33.30 17.61 33.81
C LEU A 110 33.38 19.13 33.98
N LYS A 111 33.84 19.85 32.96
CA LYS A 111 34.00 21.30 33.01
C LYS A 111 32.66 22.05 33.08
N GLU A 112 31.61 21.48 32.51
CA GLU A 112 30.24 21.99 32.67
C GLU A 112 29.72 21.72 34.09
N LEU A 113 30.00 20.53 34.64
CA LEU A 113 29.62 20.18 36.02
C LEU A 113 30.27 21.11 37.05
N GLU A 114 31.57 21.39 36.91
CA GLU A 114 32.33 22.32 37.76
C GLU A 114 31.71 23.73 37.83
N GLN A 115 31.02 24.17 36.78
CA GLN A 115 30.35 25.47 36.76
C GLN A 115 29.01 25.46 37.50
N THR A 116 28.35 24.30 37.54
CA THR A 116 27.05 24.11 38.22
C THR A 116 27.20 23.83 39.71
N VAL A 117 28.29 23.20 40.11
CA VAL A 117 28.60 22.91 41.51
C VAL A 117 29.38 24.09 42.08
N LEU A 118 28.74 24.86 42.97
CA LEU A 118 29.43 25.88 43.76
C LEU A 118 30.35 25.19 44.79
N LEU A 119 31.55 24.84 44.34
CA LEU A 119 32.61 24.34 45.20
C LEU A 119 33.13 25.50 46.05
N ASN A 120 32.90 25.43 47.37
CA ASN A 120 33.49 26.33 48.34
C ASN A 120 34.72 25.66 48.94
N ASP A 121 35.88 26.31 48.83
CA ASP A 121 37.17 25.81 49.35
C ASP A 121 37.06 25.41 50.84
N GLU A 122 36.33 26.17 51.65
CA GLU A 122 36.12 25.86 53.08
C GLU A 122 35.36 24.53 53.27
N ALA A 123 34.35 24.27 52.44
CA ALA A 123 33.57 23.03 52.53
C ALA A 123 34.38 21.82 52.06
N ILE A 124 35.31 22.02 51.12
CA ILE A 124 36.25 20.99 50.68
C ILE A 124 37.27 20.70 51.79
N GLU A 125 37.85 21.75 52.39
CA GLU A 125 38.79 21.62 53.49
C GLU A 125 38.15 20.90 54.69
N GLU A 126 36.91 21.24 55.05
CA GLU A 126 36.15 20.59 56.10
C GLU A 126 35.86 19.11 55.77
N TYR A 127 35.40 18.81 54.55
CA TYR A 127 35.14 17.43 54.11
C TYR A 127 36.40 16.56 54.17
N LEU A 128 37.51 17.05 53.61
CA LEU A 128 38.79 16.35 53.61
C LEU A 128 39.38 16.17 55.02
N ALA A 129 39.23 17.18 55.89
CA ALA A 129 39.65 17.09 57.28
C ALA A 129 38.81 16.07 58.07
N THR A 130 37.51 16.00 57.79
CA THR A 130 36.59 15.07 58.47
C THR A 130 36.81 13.63 58.02
N GLU A 131 37.05 13.39 56.73
CA GLU A 131 37.25 12.05 56.19
C GLU A 131 38.66 11.49 56.48
N ASN A 132 39.70 12.34 56.51
CA ASN A 132 41.04 11.92 56.97
C ASN A 132 41.09 11.55 58.45
N ASN A 133 40.17 12.02 59.28
CA ASN A 133 40.08 11.64 60.69
C ASN A 133 39.53 10.22 60.91
N LEU A 134 38.98 9.56 59.89
CA LEU A 134 38.57 8.16 59.97
C LEU A 134 39.75 7.17 59.86
N ILE A 135 40.92 7.65 59.44
CA ILE A 135 42.14 6.84 59.28
C ILE A 135 43.08 6.98 60.50
N THR A 136 42.92 8.04 61.30
CA THR A 136 43.85 8.37 62.39
C THR A 136 43.36 8.01 63.79
N GLU A 137 42.09 7.63 63.99
CA GLU A 137 41.56 7.25 65.31
C GLU A 137 41.59 5.73 65.61
N GLU A 138 42.13 4.88 64.73
CA GLU A 138 42.25 3.43 64.97
C GLU A 138 43.68 2.94 65.30
N LEU A 139 44.50 3.76 65.99
CA LEU A 139 45.74 3.36 66.66
C LEU A 139 45.92 4.10 68.00
#